data_AF-A0A8H9WB60-F1
#
_entry.id   AF-A0A8H9WB60-F1
#
_cell.length_a   1.000
_cell.length_b   1.000
_cell.length_c   1.000
_cell.angle_alpha   90.00
_cell.angle_beta   90.00
_cell.angle_gamma   90.00
#
_symmetry.space_group_name_H-M   'P 1'
#
loop_
_entity.id
_entity.type
_entity.pdbx_description
1 polymer ?
#
loop_
_entity_poly.entity_id
_entity_poly.type
_entity_poly.pdbx_seq_one_letter_code
_entity_poly.pdbx_strand_id
1 'polypeptide(L)' 'MNHRYKPDWESLREHTVPKWFDKAKFGIFIHWGIYSVPGWATPTGELGKVPMDAWF' A
#
# COMPACT_ATOMS: atom_id res chain seq x y z
N MET A 1 -8.09 14.98 25.64
CA MET A 1 -9.41 14.42 25.29
C MET A 1 -9.17 13.02 24.74
N ASN A 2 -9.66 11.98 25.42
CA ASN A 2 -9.51 10.59 24.97
C ASN A 2 -10.58 10.29 23.92
N HIS A 3 -10.26 10.59 22.66
CA HIS A 3 -11.06 10.14 21.53
C HIS A 3 -10.67 8.69 21.22
N ARG A 4 -11.56 7.74 21.46
CA ARG A 4 -11.34 6.31 21.14
C ARG A 4 -12.20 5.93 19.95
N TYR A 5 -11.60 5.26 18.98
CA TYR A 5 -12.31 4.71 17.84
C TYR A 5 -13.20 3.54 18.26
N LYS A 6 -14.36 3.42 17.61
CA LYS A 6 -15.26 2.26 17.67
C LYS A 6 -15.07 1.39 16.42
N PRO A 7 -15.39 0.09 16.46
CA PRO A 7 -15.25 -0.81 15.32
C PRO A 7 -16.41 -0.65 14.31
N ASP A 8 -16.72 0.59 13.92
CA ASP A 8 -17.73 0.94 12.93
C ASP A 8 -17.20 1.99 11.95
N TRP A 9 -17.78 2.03 10.74
CA TRP A 9 -17.29 2.87 9.65
C TRP A 9 -17.42 4.38 9.93
N GLU A 10 -18.43 4.78 10.71
CA GLU A 10 -18.66 6.18 11.03
C GLU A 10 -17.53 6.70 11.91
N SER A 11 -17.16 5.95 12.94
CA SER A 11 -16.03 6.29 13.81
C SER A 11 -14.67 6.24 13.09
N LEU A 12 -14.42 5.21 12.26
CA LEU A 12 -13.12 5.08 11.58
C LEU A 12 -12.89 6.18 10.52
N ARG A 13 -13.96 6.72 9.93
CA ARG A 13 -13.87 7.83 8.96
C ARG A 13 -13.31 9.12 9.56
N GLU A 14 -13.37 9.27 10.88
CA GLU A 14 -12.78 10.40 11.60
C GLU A 14 -11.24 10.34 11.65
N HIS A 15 -10.63 9.16 11.45
CA HIS A 15 -9.17 9.03 11.36
C HIS A 15 -8.65 9.60 10.02
N THR A 16 -8.20 10.84 10.05
CA THR A 16 -7.54 11.47 8.89
C THR A 16 -6.08 11.06 8.77
N VAL A 17 -5.50 11.19 7.56
CA VAL A 17 -4.05 11.00 7.34
C VAL A 17 -3.22 11.87 8.31
N PRO A 18 -2.25 11.31 9.05
CA PRO A 18 -1.48 12.10 10.00
C PRO A 18 -0.54 13.07 9.26
N LYS A 19 -0.35 14.27 9.83
CA LYS A 19 0.45 15.34 9.20
C LYS A 19 1.86 14.93 8.82
N TRP A 20 2.50 14.05 9.59
CA TRP A 20 3.85 13.59 9.29
C TRP A 20 3.89 12.76 7.99
N PHE A 21 2.87 11.93 7.76
CA PHE A 21 2.79 11.09 6.57
C PHE A 21 2.49 11.94 5.33
N ASP A 22 1.55 12.87 5.44
CA ASP A 22 1.29 13.83 4.37
C ASP A 22 2.55 14.64 4.05
N LYS A 23 3.31 15.12 5.05
CA LYS A 23 4.52 15.92 4.83
C LYS A 23 5.75 15.14 4.36
N ALA A 24 5.81 13.83 4.54
CA ALA A 24 7.00 13.05 4.22
C ALA A 24 7.32 13.02 2.72
N LYS A 25 6.29 12.97 1.85
CA LYS A 25 6.33 13.00 0.37
C LYS A 25 7.12 11.87 -0.33
N PHE A 26 8.12 11.29 0.32
CA PHE A 26 8.97 10.23 -0.20
C PHE A 26 9.20 9.16 0.88
N GLY A 27 9.13 7.90 0.48
CA GLY A 27 9.37 6.75 1.33
C GLY A 27 9.96 5.60 0.54
N ILE A 28 10.67 4.70 1.22
CA ILE A 28 11.26 3.51 0.61
C ILE A 28 10.41 2.30 0.97
N PHE A 29 10.05 1.51 -0.04
CA PHE A 29 9.34 0.26 0.15
C PHE A 29 10.28 -0.91 -0.11
N ILE A 30 10.27 -1.89 0.79
CA ILE A 30 11.20 -3.04 0.77
C ILE A 30 10.38 -4.32 0.63
N HIS A 31 10.53 -4.99 -0.51
CA HIS A 31 10.04 -6.36 -0.70
C HIS A 31 11.19 -7.32 -0.40
N TRP A 32 11.23 -7.83 0.83
CA TRP A 32 12.22 -8.80 1.26
C TRP A 32 11.57 -9.98 1.99
N GLY A 33 11.95 -11.19 1.59
CA GLY A 33 11.46 -12.44 2.17
C GLY A 33 12.17 -13.64 1.55
N ILE A 34 11.71 -14.85 1.85
CA ILE A 34 12.35 -16.08 1.33
C ILE A 34 12.32 -16.18 -0.20
N TYR A 35 11.37 -15.51 -0.86
CA TYR A 35 11.32 -15.38 -2.33
C TYR A 35 12.51 -14.61 -2.91
N SER A 36 13.20 -13.80 -2.10
CA SER A 36 14.44 -13.11 -2.51
C SER A 36 15.61 -14.08 -2.66
N VAL A 37 15.52 -15.31 -2.11
CA VAL A 37 16.54 -16.35 -2.28
C VAL A 37 16.61 -16.85 -3.73
N PRO A 38 15.50 -17.32 -4.36
CA PRO A 38 15.52 -17.64 -5.78
C PRO A 38 15.58 -16.39 -6.67
N GLY A 39 15.02 -15.25 -6.23
CA GLY A 39 15.20 -13.96 -6.90
C GLY A 39 14.77 -13.92 -8.37
N TRP A 40 13.79 -14.73 -8.77
CA TRP A 40 13.42 -14.92 -10.18
C TRP A 40 11.91 -14.80 -10.41
N ALA A 41 11.54 -14.16 -11.51
CA ALA A 41 10.20 -14.16 -12.09
C ALA A 41 10.31 -13.87 -13.59
N THR A 42 9.35 -14.35 -14.39
CA THR A 42 9.13 -13.79 -15.73
C THR A 42 8.69 -12.33 -15.60
N PRO A 43 9.13 -11.41 -16.47
CA PRO A 43 8.69 -10.01 -16.44
C PRO A 43 7.27 -9.86 -16.99
N THR A 44 6.31 -10.50 -16.34
CA THR A 44 4.87 -10.42 -16.61
C THR A 44 4.26 -9.31 -15.76
N GLY A 45 3.42 -8.47 -16.34
CA GLY A 45 2.78 -7.37 -15.61
C GLY A 45 3.64 -6.10 -15.49
N GLU A 46 4.63 -5.91 -16.36
CA GLU A 46 5.25 -4.59 -16.53
C GLU A 46 4.15 -3.55 -16.81
N LEU A 47 4.27 -2.39 -16.17
CA LEU A 47 3.31 -1.30 -16.32
C LEU A 47 3.14 -0.96 -17.81
N GLY A 48 1.91 -1.08 -18.31
CA GLY A 48 1.57 -0.81 -19.71
C GLY A 48 1.81 -1.96 -20.70
N LYS A 49 2.33 -3.12 -20.26
CA LYS A 49 2.48 -4.32 -21.12
C LYS A 49 1.29 -5.27 -21.07
N VAL A 50 0.41 -5.13 -20.09
CA VAL A 50 -0.84 -5.88 -19.99
C VAL A 50 -2.00 -4.91 -20.19
N PRO A 51 -2.93 -5.18 -21.14
CA PRO A 51 -4.14 -4.38 -21.34
C PRO A 51 -4.93 -4.22 -20.03
N MET A 52 -5.44 -3.02 -19.74
CA MET A 52 -6.10 -2.71 -18.46
C MET A 52 -7.32 -3.60 -18.16
N ASP A 53 -8.00 -4.05 -19.20
CA ASP A 53 -9.12 -4.97 -19.17
C ASP A 53 -8.72 -6.45 -18.93
N ALA A 54 -7.43 -6.76 -19.00
CA ALA A 54 -6.87 -8.10 -18.74
C ALA A 54 -6.19 -8.22 -17.36
N TRP A 55 -6.29 -7.19 -16.50
CA TRP A 55 -5.69 -7.19 -15.15
C TRP A 55 -6.50 -7.96 -14.09
N PHE A 56 -7.67 -8.54 -14.44
CA PHE A 56 -8.53 -9.29 -13.53
C PHE A 56 -9.18 -10.50 -14.22
#